data_AF-A0AA51R4E5-F1
#
_entry.id   AF-A0AA51R4E5-F1
#
_cell.length_a   1.000
_cell.length_b   1.000
_cell.length_c   1.000
_cell.angle_alpha   90.00
_cell.angle_beta   90.00
_cell.angle_gamma   90.00
#
_symmetry.space_group_name_H-M   'P 1'
#
loop_
_entity.id
_entity.type
_entity.pdbx_description
1 polymer ?
#
loop_
_entity_poly.entity_id
_entity_poly.type
_entity_poly.pdbx_seq_one_letter_code
_entity_poly.pdbx_strand_id
1 'polypeptide(L)'
;MDNTKRLNHWLQAGLITHEQHAAIVAFESKQSLNHNGWWYGFMVLGAAIIGLGILSLIAANWTHIPDSFKLGVDFALLGLLAIGIYTQYPQRQHGVWFEILLAGFLVLCLASIGLIADVFEVNGTWYHALLFWAFSTFLLILFARHLWTQLFWVTLFVQGMCWSLVTASHVESGQRLEALPAVFLLAPLLSAVLYYAATHLKALYSLRSSLFFWFQLSAICALAFADIARSGGELADYPLAWFVPAYAMAGILALGIALHPEYRWLNRVLLLGALGLLLLYYYPDLVFSGQSRYTLFGSEAQEAVSFWQADDLRAPLLTLAILFLYALHAGNGGHQRTFHVVTFLIGLRFVILYFQAMGGLAATGVGLILSGSLIIGITWLWYKGRDRLHAWAKGLQA
;
A
#
# COMPACT_ATOMS: atom_id res chain seq x y z
N MET A 1 -16.49 22.37 -13.13
CA MET A 1 -17.56 23.39 -13.07
C MET A 1 -16.93 24.70 -13.51
N ASP A 2 -17.41 25.23 -14.62
CA ASP A 2 -16.81 26.35 -15.36
C ASP A 2 -16.70 27.61 -14.47
N ASN A 3 -15.49 28.18 -14.33
CA ASN A 3 -15.21 29.32 -13.43
C ASN A 3 -16.14 30.51 -13.72
N THR A 4 -16.52 30.71 -14.97
CA THR A 4 -17.49 31.69 -15.46
C THR A 4 -18.88 31.57 -14.81
N LYS A 5 -19.35 30.35 -14.51
CA LYS A 5 -20.65 30.17 -13.83
C LYS A 5 -20.61 30.63 -12.37
N ARG A 6 -19.47 30.43 -11.68
CA ARG A 6 -19.29 30.88 -10.30
C ARG A 6 -19.13 32.40 -10.20
N LEU A 7 -18.35 32.99 -11.10
CA LEU A 7 -18.18 34.44 -11.20
C LEU A 7 -19.50 35.17 -11.45
N ASN A 8 -20.34 34.65 -12.36
CA ASN A 8 -21.69 35.19 -12.58
C ASN A 8 -22.59 35.07 -11.35
N HIS A 9 -22.50 33.96 -10.60
CA HIS A 9 -23.27 33.79 -9.36
C HIS A 9 -22.81 34.78 -8.27
N TRP A 10 -21.51 35.08 -8.19
CA TRP A 10 -20.97 36.09 -7.26
C TRP A 10 -21.35 37.51 -7.65
N LEU A 11 -21.42 37.81 -8.96
CA LEU A 11 -21.94 39.08 -9.47
C LEU A 11 -23.44 39.24 -9.10
N GLN A 12 -24.25 38.20 -9.33
CA GLN A 12 -25.68 38.20 -9.00
C GLN A 12 -25.93 38.29 -7.49
N ALA A 13 -25.06 37.71 -6.67
CA ALA A 13 -25.11 37.81 -5.21
C ALA A 13 -24.59 39.16 -4.67
N GLY A 14 -24.12 40.07 -5.53
CA GLY A 14 -23.56 41.37 -5.14
C GLY A 14 -22.22 41.30 -4.40
N LEU A 15 -21.55 40.14 -4.44
CA LEU A 15 -20.27 39.91 -3.77
C LEU A 15 -19.09 40.56 -4.51
N ILE A 16 -19.24 40.80 -5.82
CA ILE A 16 -18.25 41.45 -6.67
C ILE A 16 -18.92 42.49 -7.57
N THR A 17 -18.19 43.56 -7.90
CA THR A 17 -18.66 44.57 -8.85
C THR A 17 -18.43 44.12 -10.30
N HIS A 18 -19.11 44.78 -11.25
CA HIS A 18 -18.93 44.50 -12.69
C HIS A 18 -17.48 44.75 -13.14
N GLU A 19 -16.81 45.75 -12.57
CA GLU A 19 -15.39 46.02 -12.85
C GLU A 19 -14.47 44.92 -12.29
N GLN A 20 -14.73 44.44 -11.07
CA GLN A 20 -13.96 43.34 -10.47
C GLN A 20 -14.14 42.04 -11.26
N HIS A 21 -15.36 41.76 -11.72
CA HIS A 21 -15.63 40.62 -12.58
C HIS A 21 -14.80 40.68 -13.87
N ALA A 22 -14.79 41.82 -14.57
CA ALA A 22 -14.00 42.00 -15.78
C ALA A 22 -12.49 41.87 -15.52
N ALA A 23 -11.99 42.41 -14.41
CA ALA A 23 -10.58 42.31 -14.01
C ALA A 23 -10.16 40.86 -13.71
N ILE A 24 -11.00 40.08 -13.01
CA ILE A 24 -10.73 38.68 -12.68
C ILE A 24 -10.74 37.81 -13.95
N VAL A 25 -11.70 38.03 -14.87
CA VAL A 25 -11.74 37.32 -16.16
C VAL A 25 -10.51 37.67 -17.03
N ALA A 26 -10.07 38.92 -17.02
CA ALA A 26 -8.84 39.34 -17.71
C ALA A 26 -7.57 38.76 -17.07
N PHE A 27 -7.55 38.56 -15.75
CA PHE A 27 -6.46 37.91 -15.03
C PHE A 27 -6.42 36.40 -15.28
N GLU A 28 -7.55 35.72 -15.17
CA GLU A 28 -7.66 34.28 -15.42
C GLU A 28 -7.39 33.91 -16.88
N SER A 29 -7.80 34.75 -17.85
CA SER A 29 -7.49 34.51 -19.28
C SER A 29 -6.00 34.63 -19.61
N LYS A 30 -5.25 35.44 -18.85
CA LYS A 30 -3.78 35.48 -18.94
C LYS A 30 -3.11 34.29 -18.27
N GLN A 31 -3.75 33.67 -17.26
CA GLN A 31 -3.19 32.57 -16.49
C GLN A 31 -3.56 31.18 -17.06
N SER A 32 -4.71 31.05 -17.73
CA SER A 32 -5.22 29.79 -18.29
C SER A 32 -4.50 29.33 -19.57
N LEU A 33 -3.66 30.17 -20.15
CA LEU A 33 -2.81 29.81 -21.31
C LEU A 33 -1.70 28.80 -20.96
N ASN A 34 -1.44 28.50 -19.68
CA ASN A 34 -0.22 27.80 -19.25
C ASN A 34 -0.44 26.49 -18.46
N HIS A 35 -1.55 25.78 -18.69
CA HIS A 35 -1.74 24.44 -18.12
C HIS A 35 -2.28 23.43 -19.14
N ASN A 36 -1.62 23.33 -20.28
CA ASN A 36 -1.92 22.33 -21.29
C ASN A 36 -1.26 20.99 -20.92
N GLY A 37 -1.75 20.35 -19.85
CA GLY A 37 -1.20 19.09 -19.31
C GLY A 37 -1.16 17.94 -20.31
N TRP A 38 -1.95 18.02 -21.39
CA TRP A 38 -1.89 17.04 -22.48
C TRP A 38 -0.58 17.10 -23.29
N TRP A 39 -0.03 18.29 -23.53
CA TRP A 39 1.28 18.44 -24.18
C TRP A 39 2.41 17.89 -23.30
N TYR A 40 2.33 18.13 -21.99
CA TYR A 40 3.26 17.52 -21.03
C TYR A 40 3.16 15.99 -21.05
N GLY A 41 1.94 15.44 -21.14
CA GLY A 41 1.70 14.01 -21.32
C GLY A 41 2.35 13.44 -22.58
N PHE A 42 2.19 14.10 -23.73
CA PHE A 42 2.84 13.67 -24.98
C PHE A 42 4.36 13.82 -24.94
N MET A 43 4.90 14.86 -24.31
CA MET A 43 6.35 15.04 -24.16
C MET A 43 6.97 13.96 -23.27
N VAL A 44 6.33 13.64 -22.13
CA VAL A 44 6.77 12.57 -21.24
C VAL A 44 6.69 11.20 -21.93
N LEU A 45 5.60 10.94 -22.66
CA LEU A 45 5.45 9.70 -23.43
C LEU A 45 6.51 9.60 -24.55
N GLY A 46 6.75 10.69 -25.29
CA GLY A 46 7.77 10.75 -26.32
C GLY A 46 9.18 10.52 -25.77
N ALA A 47 9.51 11.17 -24.64
CA ALA A 47 10.78 10.95 -23.95
C ALA A 47 10.92 9.49 -23.45
N ALA A 48 9.85 8.89 -22.93
CA ALA A 48 9.85 7.49 -22.52
C ALA A 48 10.07 6.52 -23.70
N ILE A 49 9.43 6.76 -24.84
CA ILE A 49 9.61 5.96 -26.07
C ILE A 49 11.04 6.09 -26.59
N ILE A 50 11.60 7.31 -26.62
CA ILE A 50 13.00 7.53 -27.02
C ILE A 50 13.95 6.80 -26.07
N GLY A 51 13.73 6.92 -24.76
CA GLY A 51 14.52 6.21 -23.75
C GLY A 51 14.46 4.69 -23.92
N LEU A 52 13.26 4.14 -24.12
CA LEU A 52 13.06 2.72 -24.42
C LEU A 52 13.73 2.30 -25.73
N GLY A 53 13.68 3.14 -26.77
CA GLY A 53 14.36 2.90 -28.05
C GLY A 53 15.88 2.85 -27.90
N ILE A 54 16.47 3.76 -27.13
CA ILE A 54 17.91 3.76 -26.82
C ILE A 54 18.29 2.50 -26.04
N LEU A 55 17.53 2.15 -25.00
CA LEU A 55 17.76 0.93 -24.22
C LEU A 55 17.66 -0.32 -25.10
N SER A 56 16.69 -0.37 -26.01
CA SER A 56 16.51 -1.46 -26.97
C SER A 56 17.68 -1.57 -27.95
N LEU A 57 18.18 -0.46 -28.47
CA LEU A 57 19.32 -0.45 -29.41
C LEU A 57 20.62 -0.89 -28.73
N ILE A 58 20.82 -0.49 -27.47
CA ILE A 58 21.92 -0.98 -26.62
C ILE A 58 21.77 -2.49 -26.39
N ALA A 59 20.57 -2.95 -26.02
CA ALA A 59 20.29 -4.37 -25.80
C ALA A 59 20.50 -5.22 -27.06
N ALA A 60 20.14 -4.70 -28.24
CA ALA A 60 20.33 -5.38 -29.52
C ALA A 60 21.82 -5.56 -29.90
N ASN A 61 22.69 -4.68 -29.42
CA ASN A 61 24.14 -4.74 -29.65
C ASN A 61 24.92 -5.27 -28.44
N TRP A 62 24.22 -5.76 -27.41
CA TRP A 62 24.81 -6.07 -26.09
C TRP A 62 25.96 -7.08 -26.16
N THR A 63 25.87 -8.05 -27.07
CA THR A 63 26.88 -9.09 -27.29
C THR A 63 28.14 -8.58 -27.98
N HIS A 64 28.05 -7.46 -28.72
CA HIS A 64 29.18 -6.87 -29.43
C HIS A 64 29.98 -5.89 -28.57
N ILE A 65 29.42 -5.43 -27.45
CA ILE A 65 30.08 -4.51 -26.54
C ILE A 65 30.98 -5.32 -25.58
N PRO A 66 32.30 -5.05 -25.52
CA PRO A 66 33.19 -5.74 -24.59
C PRO A 66 32.78 -5.54 -23.13
N ASP A 67 32.88 -6.58 -22.31
CA ASP A 67 32.41 -6.52 -20.91
C ASP A 67 33.20 -5.52 -20.05
N SER A 68 34.50 -5.37 -20.31
CA SER A 68 35.33 -4.35 -19.66
C SER A 68 34.85 -2.93 -19.97
N PHE A 69 34.31 -2.70 -21.17
CA PHE A 69 33.73 -1.41 -21.54
C PHE A 69 32.39 -1.19 -20.84
N LYS A 70 31.53 -2.22 -20.76
CA LYS A 70 30.26 -2.15 -20.02
C LYS A 70 30.51 -1.75 -18.56
N LEU A 71 31.40 -2.47 -17.87
CA LEU A 71 31.76 -2.20 -16.48
C LEU A 71 32.47 -0.85 -16.33
N GLY A 72 33.35 -0.49 -17.26
CA GLY A 72 34.05 0.80 -17.24
C GLY A 72 33.08 1.99 -17.30
N VAL A 73 32.08 1.94 -18.18
CA VAL A 73 31.03 2.96 -18.28
C VAL A 73 30.16 2.99 -17.03
N ASP A 74 29.77 1.82 -16.51
CA ASP A 74 28.95 1.71 -15.29
C ASP A 74 29.63 2.35 -14.07
N PHE A 75 30.89 1.97 -13.79
CA PHE A 75 31.65 2.57 -12.69
C PHE A 75 31.96 4.05 -12.90
N ALA A 76 32.19 4.49 -14.15
CA ALA A 76 32.35 5.91 -14.45
C ALA A 76 31.07 6.71 -14.14
N LEU A 77 29.90 6.19 -14.51
CA LEU A 77 28.61 6.82 -14.21
C LEU A 77 28.33 6.85 -12.71
N LEU A 78 28.59 5.76 -11.98
CA LEU A 78 28.50 5.73 -10.53
C LEU A 78 29.42 6.77 -9.88
N GLY A 79 30.66 6.88 -10.35
CA GLY A 79 31.62 7.88 -9.88
C GLY A 79 31.14 9.32 -10.12
N LEU A 80 30.62 9.60 -11.31
CA LEU A 80 30.07 10.92 -11.65
C LEU A 80 28.84 11.27 -10.78
N LEU A 81 27.94 10.31 -10.56
CA LEU A 81 26.78 10.51 -9.69
C LEU A 81 27.22 10.72 -8.23
N ALA A 82 28.20 9.97 -7.73
CA ALA A 82 28.75 10.15 -6.39
C ALA A 82 29.37 11.56 -6.21
N ILE A 83 30.14 12.04 -7.18
CA ILE A 83 30.69 13.41 -7.20
C ILE A 83 29.54 14.43 -7.21
N GLY A 84 28.50 14.20 -8.02
CA GLY A 84 27.31 15.04 -8.08
C GLY A 84 26.58 15.12 -6.72
N ILE A 85 26.38 13.99 -6.05
CA ILE A 85 25.77 13.93 -4.72
C ILE A 85 26.61 14.70 -3.70
N TYR A 86 27.93 14.52 -3.71
CA TYR A 86 28.84 15.22 -2.81
C TYR A 86 28.83 16.74 -3.02
N THR A 87 28.88 17.19 -4.27
CA THR A 87 28.87 18.63 -4.60
C THR A 87 27.53 19.30 -4.28
N GLN A 88 26.41 18.58 -4.43
CA GLN A 88 25.07 19.08 -4.12
C GLN A 88 24.68 18.92 -2.64
N TYR A 89 25.47 18.20 -1.85
CA TYR A 89 25.19 17.97 -0.43
C TYR A 89 24.97 19.26 0.39
N PRO A 90 25.72 20.37 0.21
CA PRO A 90 25.46 21.62 0.93
C PRO A 90 24.09 22.24 0.59
N GLN A 91 23.58 22.02 -0.63
CA GLN A 91 22.33 22.58 -1.13
C GLN A 91 21.13 21.64 -0.99
N ARG A 92 21.30 20.48 -0.32
CA ARG A 92 20.29 19.43 -0.15
C ARG A 92 18.96 19.86 0.49
N GLN A 93 18.89 21.06 1.08
CA GLN A 93 17.66 21.58 1.68
C GLN A 93 16.74 22.28 0.68
N HIS A 94 17.30 22.84 -0.40
CA HIS A 94 16.57 23.70 -1.34
C HIS A 94 16.58 23.16 -2.78
N GLY A 95 17.50 22.24 -3.10
CA GLY A 95 17.65 21.68 -4.45
C GLY A 95 17.05 20.29 -4.61
N VAL A 96 16.28 20.09 -5.68
CA VAL A 96 15.76 18.76 -6.10
C VAL A 96 16.88 17.86 -6.66
N TRP A 97 17.97 18.45 -7.15
CA TRP A 97 19.09 17.74 -7.76
C TRP A 97 19.76 16.73 -6.85
N PHE A 98 19.92 17.02 -5.55
CA PHE A 98 20.48 16.05 -4.60
C PHE A 98 19.67 14.76 -4.58
N GLU A 99 18.34 14.86 -4.57
CA GLU A 99 17.44 13.70 -4.56
C GLU A 99 17.42 12.96 -5.88
N ILE A 100 17.45 13.69 -7.01
CA ILE A 100 17.51 13.07 -8.35
C ILE A 100 18.81 12.29 -8.52
N LEU A 101 19.95 12.87 -8.12
CA LEU A 101 21.25 12.23 -8.20
C LEU A 101 21.34 11.02 -7.26
N LEU A 102 20.81 11.14 -6.04
CA LEU A 102 20.74 10.04 -5.09
C LEU A 102 19.86 8.90 -5.60
N ALA A 103 18.65 9.20 -6.08
CA ALA A 103 17.76 8.21 -6.67
C ALA A 103 18.38 7.54 -7.90
N GLY A 104 19.02 8.33 -8.77
CA GLY A 104 19.77 7.82 -9.92
C GLY A 104 20.91 6.89 -9.51
N PHE A 105 21.66 7.25 -8.47
CA PHE A 105 22.74 6.41 -7.92
C PHE A 105 22.21 5.10 -7.36
N LEU A 106 21.10 5.14 -6.60
CA LEU A 106 20.45 3.95 -6.07
C LEU A 106 19.99 2.99 -7.19
N VAL A 107 19.35 3.52 -8.23
CA VAL A 107 18.93 2.73 -9.40
C VAL A 107 20.12 2.18 -10.15
N LEU A 108 21.17 2.98 -10.33
CA LEU A 108 22.38 2.55 -11.03
C LEU A 108 23.09 1.44 -10.25
N CYS A 109 23.22 1.52 -8.92
CA CYS A 109 23.76 0.41 -8.11
C CYS A 109 22.98 -0.89 -8.31
N LEU A 110 21.66 -0.83 -8.45
CA LEU A 110 20.84 -2.01 -8.73
C LEU A 110 21.13 -2.58 -10.13
N ALA A 111 21.25 -1.69 -11.13
CA ALA A 111 21.62 -2.06 -12.49
C ALA A 111 23.04 -2.66 -12.55
N SER A 112 24.00 -2.11 -11.80
CA SER A 112 25.37 -2.62 -11.70
C SER A 112 25.40 -4.05 -11.15
N ILE A 113 24.58 -4.38 -10.14
CA ILE A 113 24.50 -5.75 -9.62
C ILE A 113 24.00 -6.71 -10.71
N GLY A 114 22.98 -6.31 -11.48
CA GLY A 114 22.48 -7.09 -12.61
C GLY A 114 23.52 -7.25 -13.72
N LEU A 115 24.23 -6.17 -14.06
CA LEU A 115 25.28 -6.17 -15.08
C LEU A 115 26.46 -7.07 -14.69
N ILE A 116 26.91 -6.99 -13.44
CA ILE A 116 27.99 -7.84 -12.92
C ILE A 116 27.55 -9.30 -12.91
N ALA A 117 26.31 -9.58 -12.51
CA ALA A 117 25.78 -10.94 -12.53
C ALA A 117 25.72 -11.53 -13.96
N ASP A 118 25.35 -10.71 -14.96
CA ASP A 118 25.34 -11.08 -16.38
C ASP A 118 26.76 -11.35 -16.90
N VAL A 119 27.69 -10.41 -16.71
CA VAL A 119 29.08 -10.49 -17.20
C VAL A 119 29.85 -11.68 -16.63
N PHE A 120 29.65 -12.00 -15.36
CA PHE A 120 30.35 -13.11 -14.69
C PHE A 120 29.52 -14.40 -14.59
N GLU A 121 28.38 -14.46 -15.28
CA GLU A 121 27.46 -15.61 -15.27
C GLU A 121 27.10 -16.09 -13.84
N VAL A 122 26.98 -15.15 -12.91
CA VAL A 122 26.71 -15.45 -11.49
C VAL A 122 25.24 -15.81 -11.34
N ASN A 123 24.97 -17.08 -11.07
CA ASN A 123 23.64 -17.54 -10.72
C ASN A 123 23.31 -17.14 -9.28
N GLY A 124 22.28 -16.30 -9.12
CA GLY A 124 21.82 -15.84 -7.82
C GLY A 124 20.32 -15.61 -7.82
N THR A 125 19.71 -15.70 -6.65
CA THR A 125 18.29 -15.37 -6.50
C THR A 125 18.12 -13.86 -6.36
N TRP A 126 17.12 -13.30 -7.05
CA TRP A 126 16.85 -11.86 -7.07
C TRP A 126 16.70 -11.21 -5.68
N TYR A 127 16.12 -11.89 -4.69
CA TYR A 127 15.91 -11.33 -3.36
C TYR A 127 17.22 -11.16 -2.55
N HIS A 128 18.20 -12.04 -2.74
CA HIS A 128 19.55 -11.85 -2.17
C HIS A 128 20.27 -10.67 -2.83
N ALA A 129 20.09 -10.48 -4.15
CA ALA A 129 20.62 -9.31 -4.85
C ALA A 129 19.99 -8.00 -4.34
N LEU A 130 18.67 -7.98 -4.09
CA LEU A 130 17.99 -6.84 -3.47
C LEU A 130 18.49 -6.55 -2.05
N LEU A 131 18.75 -7.57 -1.24
CA LEU A 131 19.31 -7.39 0.11
C LEU A 131 20.74 -6.86 0.08
N PHE A 132 21.57 -7.37 -0.82
CA PHE A 132 22.93 -6.84 -1.04
C PHE A 132 22.90 -5.38 -1.48
N TRP A 133 21.99 -5.04 -2.41
CA TRP A 133 21.74 -3.67 -2.83
C TRP A 133 21.28 -2.77 -1.66
N ALA A 134 20.32 -3.24 -0.87
CA ALA A 134 19.78 -2.47 0.24
C ALA A 134 20.87 -2.23 1.30
N PHE A 135 21.64 -3.26 1.65
CA PHE A 135 22.72 -3.16 2.64
C PHE A 135 23.83 -2.22 2.19
N SER A 136 24.29 -2.34 0.94
CA SER A 136 25.35 -1.47 0.40
C SER A 136 24.92 0.01 0.30
N THR A 137 23.63 0.27 0.07
CA THR A 137 23.08 1.62 -0.05
C THR A 137 22.46 2.17 1.24
N PHE A 138 22.44 1.38 2.32
CA PHE A 138 21.74 1.72 3.57
C PHE A 138 22.20 3.05 4.18
N LEU A 139 23.52 3.30 4.24
CA LEU A 139 24.02 4.55 4.82
C LEU A 139 23.64 5.77 3.99
N LEU A 140 23.56 5.61 2.65
CA LEU A 140 23.20 6.69 1.74
C LEU A 140 21.72 7.07 1.87
N ILE A 141 20.82 6.08 2.03
CA ILE A 141 19.39 6.38 2.14
C ILE A 141 19.04 7.17 3.40
N LEU A 142 19.84 7.10 4.46
CA LEU A 142 19.64 7.92 5.66
C LEU A 142 19.76 9.43 5.38
N PHE A 143 20.45 9.82 4.31
CA PHE A 143 20.55 11.21 3.87
C PHE A 143 19.41 11.64 2.93
N ALA A 144 18.63 10.70 2.41
CA ALA A 144 17.47 11.01 1.58
C ALA A 144 16.42 11.76 2.40
N ARG A 145 15.85 12.82 1.82
CA ARG A 145 14.81 13.65 2.43
C ARG A 145 13.48 13.50 1.69
N HIS A 146 13.52 13.11 0.41
CA HIS A 146 12.31 12.94 -0.37
C HIS A 146 11.64 11.59 -0.07
N LEU A 147 10.32 11.63 0.17
CA LEU A 147 9.53 10.45 0.49
C LEU A 147 9.61 9.38 -0.60
N TRP A 148 9.54 9.75 -1.88
CA TRP A 148 9.68 8.82 -3.01
C TRP A 148 10.98 8.01 -2.99
N THR A 149 12.13 8.63 -2.73
CA THR A 149 13.44 7.95 -2.67
C THR A 149 13.46 6.92 -1.53
N GLN A 150 12.98 7.32 -0.36
CA GLN A 150 12.87 6.43 0.81
C GLN A 150 11.86 5.32 0.58
N LEU A 151 10.72 5.62 -0.05
CA LEU A 151 9.68 4.66 -0.38
C LEU A 151 10.21 3.59 -1.32
N PHE A 152 10.92 4.00 -2.38
CA PHE A 152 11.55 3.08 -3.33
C PHE A 152 12.51 2.13 -2.64
N TRP A 153 13.40 2.65 -1.78
CA TRP A 153 14.35 1.82 -1.04
C TRP A 153 13.66 0.85 -0.09
N VAL A 154 12.69 1.32 0.71
CA VAL A 154 11.96 0.47 1.65
C VAL A 154 11.18 -0.62 0.92
N THR A 155 10.62 -0.32 -0.26
CA THR A 155 9.89 -1.31 -1.09
C THR A 155 10.78 -2.51 -1.42
N LEU A 156 11.94 -2.25 -2.01
CA LEU A 156 12.86 -3.29 -2.44
C LEU A 156 13.50 -4.02 -1.26
N PHE A 157 13.80 -3.30 -0.17
CA PHE A 157 14.29 -3.90 1.06
C PHE A 157 13.28 -4.86 1.70
N VAL A 158 12.03 -4.44 1.89
CA VAL A 158 10.98 -5.29 2.48
C VAL A 158 10.71 -6.49 1.59
N GLN A 159 10.68 -6.30 0.26
CA GLN A 159 10.50 -7.40 -0.69
C GLN A 159 11.64 -8.43 -0.59
N GLY A 160 12.91 -7.98 -0.63
CA GLY A 160 14.07 -8.85 -0.50
C GLY A 160 14.10 -9.60 0.84
N MET A 161 13.78 -8.91 1.92
CA MET A 161 13.78 -9.48 3.27
C MET A 161 12.67 -10.51 3.47
N CYS A 162 11.44 -10.24 3.00
CA CYS A 162 10.34 -11.18 3.10
C CYS A 162 10.64 -12.50 2.38
N TRP A 163 11.12 -12.42 1.14
CA TRP A 163 11.44 -13.63 0.36
C TRP A 163 12.64 -14.39 0.92
N SER A 164 13.68 -13.69 1.41
CA SER A 164 14.83 -14.34 2.07
C SER A 164 14.41 -15.10 3.33
N LEU A 165 13.58 -14.49 4.19
CA LEU A 165 13.11 -15.13 5.42
C LEU A 165 12.19 -16.32 5.15
N VAL A 166 11.27 -16.21 4.19
CA VAL A 166 10.36 -17.31 3.82
C VAL A 166 11.14 -18.45 3.17
N THR A 167 12.08 -18.18 2.28
CA THR A 167 12.90 -19.24 1.67
C THR A 167 13.84 -19.93 2.68
N ALA A 168 14.36 -19.18 3.66
CA ALA A 168 15.12 -19.75 4.77
C ALA A 168 14.31 -20.75 5.64
N SER A 169 12.97 -20.70 5.58
CA SER A 169 12.07 -21.63 6.28
C SER A 169 11.81 -22.95 5.54
N HIS A 170 12.75 -23.36 4.66
CA HIS A 170 12.73 -24.61 3.88
C HIS A 170 11.67 -24.65 2.76
N VAL A 171 11.37 -23.51 2.15
CA VAL A 171 10.56 -23.48 0.92
C VAL A 171 11.44 -23.93 -0.25
N GLU A 172 11.08 -25.03 -0.92
CA GLU A 172 11.80 -25.48 -2.11
C GLU A 172 11.69 -24.47 -3.25
N SER A 173 12.74 -24.35 -4.07
CA SER A 173 12.82 -23.31 -5.11
C SER A 173 11.71 -23.37 -6.16
N GLY A 174 11.02 -24.51 -6.31
CA GLY A 174 9.87 -24.70 -7.21
C GLY A 174 8.52 -24.24 -6.65
N GLN A 175 8.40 -24.06 -5.33
CA GLN A 175 7.12 -23.78 -4.63
C GLN A 175 6.90 -22.30 -4.33
N ARG A 176 7.52 -21.39 -5.09
CA ARG A 176 7.48 -19.94 -4.79
C ARG A 176 6.07 -19.36 -4.79
N LEU A 177 5.21 -19.81 -5.70
CA LEU A 177 3.82 -19.36 -5.75
C LEU A 177 3.00 -19.91 -4.57
N GLU A 178 3.32 -21.11 -4.10
CA GLU A 178 2.67 -21.73 -2.94
C GLU A 178 3.06 -21.02 -1.63
N ALA A 179 4.26 -20.42 -1.57
CA ALA A 179 4.72 -19.67 -0.41
C ALA A 179 4.16 -18.22 -0.32
N LEU A 180 3.35 -17.78 -1.28
CA LEU A 180 2.73 -16.45 -1.29
C LEU A 180 1.95 -16.12 -0.01
N PRO A 181 1.14 -17.02 0.59
CA PRO A 181 0.43 -16.74 1.84
C PRO A 181 1.38 -16.36 2.98
N ALA A 182 2.52 -17.04 3.10
CA ALA A 182 3.53 -16.73 4.11
C ALA A 182 4.16 -15.35 3.89
N VAL A 183 4.45 -14.99 2.63
CA VAL A 183 4.95 -13.65 2.26
C VAL A 183 3.91 -12.56 2.57
N PHE A 184 2.64 -12.80 2.23
CA PHE A 184 1.55 -11.87 2.51
C PHE A 184 1.34 -11.65 4.00
N LEU A 185 1.46 -12.68 4.85
CA LEU A 185 1.39 -12.51 6.31
C LEU A 185 2.64 -11.82 6.87
N LEU A 186 3.84 -12.17 6.37
CA LEU A 186 5.10 -11.62 6.87
C LEU A 186 5.27 -10.13 6.54
N ALA A 187 4.89 -9.69 5.33
CA ALA A 187 5.11 -8.33 4.86
C ALA A 187 4.57 -7.22 5.79
N PRO A 188 3.30 -7.25 6.26
CA PRO A 188 2.79 -6.26 7.20
C PRO A 188 3.46 -6.37 8.57
N LEU A 189 3.73 -7.58 9.06
CA LEU A 189 4.35 -7.79 10.36
C LEU A 189 5.79 -7.27 10.40
N LEU A 190 6.58 -7.60 9.38
CA LEU A 190 7.93 -7.10 9.21
C LEU A 190 7.93 -5.57 9.07
N SER A 191 7.05 -5.01 8.23
CA SER A 191 6.92 -3.56 8.07
C SER A 191 6.53 -2.86 9.38
N ALA A 192 5.65 -3.47 10.18
CA ALA A 192 5.24 -2.95 11.49
C ALA A 192 6.38 -2.98 12.52
N VAL A 193 7.15 -4.08 12.58
CA VAL A 193 8.32 -4.21 13.47
C VAL A 193 9.39 -3.19 13.08
N LEU A 194 9.67 -3.04 11.78
CA LEU A 194 10.63 -2.05 11.29
C LEU A 194 10.14 -0.62 11.53
N TYR A 195 8.85 -0.35 11.34
CA TYR A 195 8.24 0.94 11.69
C TYR A 195 8.42 1.23 13.18
N TYR A 196 8.13 0.26 14.05
CA TYR A 196 8.32 0.37 15.48
C TYR A 196 9.79 0.66 15.83
N ALA A 197 10.73 -0.08 15.26
CA ALA A 197 12.16 0.19 15.42
C ALA A 197 12.55 1.60 14.95
N ALA A 198 12.02 2.05 13.81
CA ALA A 198 12.27 3.39 13.26
C ALA A 198 11.67 4.51 14.12
N THR A 199 10.62 4.25 14.90
CA THR A 199 10.10 5.23 15.87
C THR A 199 11.00 5.41 17.09
N HIS A 200 11.78 4.38 17.47
CA HIS A 200 12.67 4.43 18.62
C HIS A 200 14.11 4.84 18.26
N LEU A 201 14.57 4.54 17.04
CA LEU A 201 15.92 4.83 16.58
C LEU A 201 15.95 6.13 15.76
N LYS A 202 16.52 7.20 16.33
CA LYS A 202 16.62 8.52 15.67
C LYS A 202 17.25 8.45 14.27
N ALA A 203 18.22 7.55 14.07
CA ALA A 203 18.89 7.37 12.78
C ALA A 203 17.93 6.90 11.66
N LEU A 204 16.87 6.16 12.01
CA LEU A 204 15.91 5.58 11.06
C LEU A 204 14.64 6.41 10.90
N TYR A 205 14.54 7.55 11.58
CA TYR A 205 13.31 8.35 11.64
C TYR A 205 12.82 8.79 10.24
N SER A 206 13.75 8.99 9.31
CA SER A 206 13.46 9.33 7.92
C SER A 206 12.62 8.25 7.22
N LEU A 207 12.89 6.96 7.49
CA LEU A 207 12.21 5.83 6.85
C LEU A 207 10.83 5.53 7.44
N ARG A 208 10.49 6.12 8.58
CA ARG A 208 9.25 5.85 9.33
C ARG A 208 8.00 5.98 8.47
N SER A 209 7.90 7.05 7.68
CA SER A 209 6.70 7.29 6.84
C SER A 209 6.53 6.21 5.78
N SER A 210 7.62 5.79 5.12
CA SER A 210 7.62 4.74 4.11
C SER A 210 7.30 3.37 4.70
N LEU A 211 7.84 3.06 5.88
CA LEU A 211 7.54 1.82 6.60
C LEU A 211 6.08 1.75 7.05
N PHE A 212 5.53 2.87 7.53
CA PHE A 212 4.11 2.94 7.90
C PHE A 212 3.19 2.76 6.69
N PHE A 213 3.54 3.36 5.55
CA PHE A 213 2.82 3.18 4.30
C PHE A 213 2.83 1.71 3.87
N TRP A 214 3.99 1.06 3.86
CA TRP A 214 4.12 -0.35 3.48
C TRP A 214 3.43 -1.29 4.46
N PHE A 215 3.45 -1.00 5.76
CA PHE A 215 2.63 -1.71 6.74
C PHE A 215 1.14 -1.66 6.36
N GLN A 216 0.59 -0.48 6.07
CA GLN A 216 -0.83 -0.35 5.71
C GLN A 216 -1.17 -1.04 4.39
N LEU A 217 -0.38 -0.78 3.34
CA LEU A 217 -0.62 -1.35 2.03
C LEU A 217 -0.53 -2.88 2.06
N SER A 218 0.54 -3.43 2.66
CA SER A 218 0.71 -4.88 2.76
C SER A 218 -0.32 -5.52 3.69
N ALA A 219 -0.79 -4.84 4.75
CA ALA A 219 -1.87 -5.36 5.61
C ALA A 219 -3.19 -5.46 4.85
N ILE A 220 -3.51 -4.46 4.01
CA ILE A 220 -4.70 -4.49 3.15
C ILE A 220 -4.58 -5.63 2.14
N CYS A 221 -3.41 -5.78 1.48
CA CYS A 221 -3.17 -6.86 0.53
C CYS A 221 -3.25 -8.24 1.20
N ALA A 222 -2.66 -8.40 2.40
CA ALA A 222 -2.69 -9.64 3.15
C ALA A 222 -4.12 -10.03 3.53
N LEU A 223 -4.89 -9.07 4.08
CA LEU A 223 -6.26 -9.31 4.48
C LEU A 223 -7.15 -9.63 3.28
N ALA A 224 -7.00 -8.91 2.16
CA ALA A 224 -7.72 -9.18 0.93
C ALA A 224 -7.38 -10.56 0.36
N PHE A 225 -6.09 -10.93 0.34
CA PHE A 225 -5.65 -12.25 -0.12
C PHE A 225 -6.22 -13.37 0.75
N ALA A 226 -6.10 -13.28 2.08
CA ALA A 226 -6.63 -14.28 3.00
C ALA A 226 -8.15 -14.44 2.85
N ASP A 227 -8.86 -13.33 2.69
CA ASP A 227 -10.30 -13.30 2.51
C ASP A 227 -10.75 -13.94 1.20
N ILE A 228 -10.10 -13.61 0.09
CA ILE A 228 -10.36 -14.21 -1.22
C ILE A 228 -10.04 -15.70 -1.20
N ALA A 229 -8.87 -16.07 -0.69
CA ALA A 229 -8.41 -17.46 -0.72
C ALA A 229 -9.25 -18.37 0.21
N ARG A 230 -9.73 -17.86 1.36
CA ARG A 230 -10.65 -18.63 2.24
C ARG A 230 -12.08 -18.66 1.72
N SER A 231 -12.63 -17.54 1.26
CA SER A 231 -14.00 -17.51 0.72
C SER A 231 -14.13 -18.20 -0.64
N GLY A 232 -13.04 -18.29 -1.41
CA GLY A 232 -12.98 -19.02 -2.66
C GLY A 232 -12.72 -20.52 -2.53
N GLY A 233 -12.41 -21.02 -1.31
CA GLY A 233 -12.12 -22.44 -1.08
C GLY A 233 -10.77 -22.92 -1.61
N GLU A 234 -9.84 -22.00 -1.90
CA GLU A 234 -8.57 -22.30 -2.59
C GLU A 234 -7.38 -22.52 -1.63
N LEU A 235 -7.57 -22.34 -0.32
CA LEU A 235 -6.48 -22.46 0.65
C LEU A 235 -6.21 -23.95 0.97
N ALA A 236 -5.19 -24.50 0.31
CA ALA A 236 -4.61 -25.80 0.62
C ALA A 236 -3.91 -25.80 2.01
N ASP A 237 -3.67 -26.99 2.55
CA ASP A 237 -2.90 -27.18 3.78
C ASP A 237 -1.45 -26.75 3.57
N TYR A 238 -1.11 -25.54 4.03
CA TYR A 238 0.25 -25.01 3.95
C TYR A 238 1.09 -25.50 5.13
N PRO A 239 2.35 -25.89 4.91
CA PRO A 239 3.27 -26.24 5.99
C PRO A 239 3.43 -25.09 6.99
N LEU A 240 3.18 -25.38 8.27
CA LEU A 240 3.30 -24.38 9.34
C LEU A 240 4.71 -23.76 9.42
N ALA A 241 5.73 -24.50 8.95
CA ALA A 241 7.12 -24.06 8.85
C ALA A 241 7.26 -22.75 8.07
N TRP A 242 6.47 -22.55 7.00
CA TRP A 242 6.55 -21.36 6.15
C TRP A 242 6.14 -20.07 6.88
N PHE A 243 5.30 -20.19 7.90
CA PHE A 243 4.80 -19.07 8.69
C PHE A 243 5.69 -18.74 9.90
N VAL A 244 6.73 -19.53 10.20
CA VAL A 244 7.62 -19.31 11.34
C VAL A 244 8.19 -17.88 11.39
N PRO A 245 8.71 -17.30 10.29
CA PRO A 245 9.20 -15.92 10.33
C PRO A 245 8.09 -14.91 10.65
N ALA A 246 6.87 -15.14 10.16
CA ALA A 246 5.73 -14.29 10.44
C ALA A 246 5.33 -14.36 11.92
N TYR A 247 5.26 -15.57 12.50
CA TYR A 247 4.98 -15.73 13.93
C TYR A 247 6.07 -15.10 14.81
N ALA A 248 7.34 -15.18 14.42
CA ALA A 248 8.43 -14.51 15.12
C ALA A 248 8.24 -12.98 15.10
N MET A 249 7.95 -12.38 13.94
CA MET A 249 7.68 -10.94 13.84
C MET A 249 6.42 -10.54 14.63
N ALA A 250 5.37 -11.35 14.61
CA ALA A 250 4.18 -11.13 15.41
C ALA A 250 4.46 -11.16 16.91
N GLY A 251 5.30 -12.08 17.39
CA GLY A 251 5.73 -12.15 18.79
C GLY A 251 6.50 -10.89 19.23
N ILE A 252 7.44 -10.42 18.39
CA ILE A 252 8.17 -9.17 18.63
C ILE A 252 7.21 -7.97 18.66
N LEU A 253 6.27 -7.91 17.71
CA LEU A 253 5.30 -6.83 17.63
C LEU A 253 4.34 -6.84 18.84
N ALA A 254 3.87 -8.02 19.25
CA ALA A 254 3.01 -8.18 20.43
C ALA A 254 3.72 -7.72 21.71
N LEU A 255 5.00 -8.09 21.87
CA LEU A 255 5.83 -7.62 22.98
C LEU A 255 6.02 -6.10 22.94
N GLY A 256 6.29 -5.53 21.77
CA GLY A 256 6.37 -4.08 21.57
C GLY A 256 5.08 -3.34 21.95
N ILE A 257 3.91 -3.88 21.54
CA ILE A 257 2.60 -3.33 21.88
C ILE A 257 2.32 -3.43 23.39
N ALA A 258 2.66 -4.56 24.01
CA ALA A 258 2.43 -4.79 25.43
C ALA A 258 3.28 -3.88 26.33
N LEU A 259 4.54 -3.68 25.95
CA LEU A 259 5.51 -2.86 26.70
C LEU A 259 5.39 -1.36 26.41
N HIS A 260 4.58 -0.92 25.43
CA HIS A 260 4.50 0.49 25.04
C HIS A 260 3.90 1.36 26.16
N PRO A 261 4.66 2.29 26.78
CA PRO A 261 4.22 3.03 27.96
C PRO A 261 3.07 3.99 27.67
N GLU A 262 3.04 4.58 26.47
CA GLU A 262 2.02 5.57 26.08
C GLU A 262 0.68 4.96 25.64
N TYR A 263 0.61 3.63 25.44
CA TYR A 263 -0.62 3.01 25.00
C TYR A 263 -1.60 2.83 26.16
N ARG A 264 -2.77 3.46 26.05
CA ARG A 264 -3.92 3.14 26.90
C ARG A 264 -4.26 1.65 26.78
N TRP A 265 -4.70 1.04 27.88
CA TRP A 265 -5.11 -0.37 27.94
C TRP A 265 -5.99 -0.79 26.76
N LEU A 266 -7.01 -0.01 26.46
CA LEU A 266 -7.96 -0.29 25.37
C LEU A 266 -7.25 -0.39 24.00
N ASN A 267 -6.28 0.49 23.71
CA ASN A 267 -5.54 0.42 22.45
C ASN A 267 -4.61 -0.79 22.36
N ARG A 268 -4.06 -1.27 23.50
CA ARG A 268 -3.27 -2.51 23.54
C ARG A 268 -4.15 -3.71 23.21
N VAL A 269 -5.32 -3.80 23.85
CA VAL A 269 -6.28 -4.90 23.63
C VAL A 269 -6.79 -4.89 22.19
N LEU A 270 -7.11 -3.73 21.62
CA LEU A 270 -7.55 -3.62 20.22
C LEU A 270 -6.47 -4.11 19.23
N LEU A 271 -5.21 -3.68 19.42
CA LEU A 271 -4.12 -4.09 18.52
C LEU A 271 -3.73 -5.56 18.69
N LEU A 272 -3.62 -6.05 19.92
CA LEU A 272 -3.33 -7.46 20.18
C LEU A 272 -4.47 -8.36 19.71
N GLY A 273 -5.72 -7.90 19.85
CA GLY A 273 -6.89 -8.58 19.29
C GLY A 273 -6.87 -8.64 17.77
N ALA A 274 -6.58 -7.52 17.10
CA ALA A 274 -6.45 -7.49 15.64
C ALA A 274 -5.30 -8.37 15.15
N LEU A 275 -4.15 -8.35 15.83
CA LEU A 275 -3.00 -9.21 15.54
C LEU A 275 -3.33 -10.69 15.74
N GLY A 276 -3.97 -11.04 16.86
CA GLY A 276 -4.38 -12.40 17.16
C GLY A 276 -5.39 -12.95 16.13
N LEU A 277 -6.38 -12.14 15.74
CA LEU A 277 -7.31 -12.49 14.68
C LEU A 277 -6.62 -12.63 13.32
N LEU A 278 -5.64 -11.78 12.99
CA LEU A 278 -4.88 -11.90 11.75
C LEU A 278 -4.10 -13.23 11.70
N LEU A 279 -3.41 -13.60 12.78
CA LEU A 279 -2.70 -14.89 12.87
C LEU A 279 -3.67 -16.07 12.78
N LEU A 280 -4.82 -15.95 13.45
CA LEU A 280 -5.89 -16.94 13.40
C LEU A 280 -6.44 -17.13 11.97
N TYR A 281 -6.50 -16.06 11.17
CA TYR A 281 -6.93 -16.11 9.78
C TYR A 281 -6.04 -17.03 8.93
N TYR A 282 -4.73 -16.95 9.14
CA TYR A 282 -3.75 -17.73 8.40
C TYR A 282 -3.47 -19.11 9.00
N TYR A 283 -4.02 -19.43 10.18
CA TYR A 283 -3.83 -20.73 10.80
C TYR A 283 -4.68 -21.81 10.10
N PRO A 284 -4.10 -22.96 9.71
CA PRO A 284 -4.86 -24.05 9.10
C PRO A 284 -5.83 -24.69 10.11
N ASP A 285 -7.00 -25.11 9.65
CA ASP A 285 -7.97 -26.00 10.33
C ASP A 285 -8.62 -25.57 11.65
N LEU A 286 -8.29 -24.40 12.23
CA LEU A 286 -8.88 -24.00 13.51
C LEU A 286 -10.24 -23.30 13.35
N VAL A 287 -10.34 -22.36 12.41
CA VAL A 287 -11.56 -21.56 12.17
C VAL A 287 -12.26 -21.97 10.89
N PHE A 288 -11.49 -22.43 9.89
CA PHE A 288 -11.95 -22.70 8.55
C PHE A 288 -11.90 -24.21 8.30
N SER A 289 -12.94 -24.74 7.65
CA SER A 289 -13.07 -26.18 7.40
C SER A 289 -12.93 -26.54 5.92
N GLY A 290 -12.58 -25.58 5.06
CA GLY A 290 -12.49 -25.75 3.61
C GLY A 290 -13.84 -25.88 2.92
N GLN A 291 -14.95 -25.65 3.64
CA GLN A 291 -16.31 -25.81 3.12
C GLN A 291 -16.93 -24.44 2.84
N SER A 292 -17.36 -24.22 1.60
CA SER A 292 -18.02 -22.99 1.15
C SER A 292 -19.40 -23.29 0.58
N ARG A 293 -20.41 -22.49 0.92
CA ARG A 293 -21.75 -22.58 0.34
C ARG A 293 -21.82 -22.00 -1.06
N TYR A 294 -21.06 -20.95 -1.29
CA TYR A 294 -20.95 -20.23 -2.54
C TYR A 294 -19.48 -19.98 -2.83
N THR A 295 -19.08 -20.13 -4.10
CA THR A 295 -17.77 -19.66 -4.54
C THR A 295 -17.88 -18.22 -5.00
N LEU A 296 -16.75 -17.49 -4.95
CA LEU A 296 -16.68 -16.05 -5.24
C LEU A 296 -17.27 -15.65 -6.62
N PHE A 297 -17.27 -16.58 -7.57
CA PHE A 297 -17.78 -16.39 -8.94
C PHE A 297 -18.64 -17.54 -9.48
N GLY A 298 -18.83 -18.63 -8.74
CA GLY A 298 -19.59 -19.79 -9.20
C GLY A 298 -21.00 -19.85 -8.61
N SER A 299 -21.95 -20.26 -9.44
CA SER A 299 -23.35 -20.49 -9.06
C SER A 299 -23.62 -21.87 -8.48
N GLU A 300 -22.61 -22.74 -8.40
CA GLU A 300 -22.77 -24.12 -7.93
C GLU A 300 -22.58 -24.18 -6.42
N ALA A 301 -23.70 -24.39 -5.72
CA ALA A 301 -23.72 -24.63 -4.29
C ALA A 301 -23.22 -26.04 -4.01
N GLN A 302 -22.02 -26.16 -3.45
CA GLN A 302 -21.51 -27.44 -2.97
C GLN A 302 -22.10 -27.74 -1.59
N GLU A 303 -23.05 -28.68 -1.58
CA GLU A 303 -23.68 -29.32 -0.42
C GLU A 303 -24.30 -28.41 0.67
N ALA A 304 -25.18 -28.99 1.48
CA ALA A 304 -25.88 -28.31 2.56
C ALA A 304 -24.95 -28.06 3.77
N VAL A 305 -23.93 -27.23 3.61
CA VAL A 305 -23.02 -26.83 4.70
C VAL A 305 -23.80 -25.95 5.69
N SER A 306 -23.64 -26.18 7.00
CA SER A 306 -24.26 -25.34 8.03
C SER A 306 -23.78 -23.88 7.94
N PHE A 307 -24.62 -22.91 8.30
CA PHE A 307 -24.29 -21.47 8.18
C PHE A 307 -23.03 -21.10 8.95
N TRP A 308 -22.82 -21.76 10.09
CA TRP A 308 -21.67 -21.54 10.96
C TRP A 308 -20.41 -22.30 10.51
N GLN A 309 -20.54 -23.25 9.58
CA GLN A 309 -19.44 -24.03 9.01
C GLN A 309 -19.04 -23.54 7.61
N ALA A 310 -19.63 -22.43 7.15
CA ALA A 310 -19.41 -21.88 5.83
C ALA A 310 -18.26 -20.86 5.85
N ASP A 311 -17.17 -21.15 5.14
CA ASP A 311 -15.99 -20.28 5.06
C ASP A 311 -16.26 -18.97 4.32
N ASP A 312 -17.20 -18.98 3.37
CA ASP A 312 -17.72 -17.80 2.66
C ASP A 312 -18.42 -16.80 3.59
N LEU A 313 -18.79 -17.21 4.81
CA LEU A 313 -19.31 -16.31 5.84
C LEU A 313 -18.25 -15.99 6.91
N ARG A 314 -17.54 -17.01 7.41
CA ARG A 314 -16.55 -16.85 8.49
C ARG A 314 -15.41 -15.92 8.09
N ALA A 315 -14.92 -16.03 6.85
CA ALA A 315 -13.83 -15.20 6.33
C ALA A 315 -14.19 -13.70 6.33
N PRO A 316 -15.29 -13.26 5.67
CA PRO A 316 -15.72 -11.86 5.74
C PRO A 316 -15.95 -11.34 7.16
N LEU A 317 -16.53 -12.15 8.06
CA LEU A 317 -16.78 -11.74 9.44
C LEU A 317 -15.46 -11.47 10.17
N LEU A 318 -14.46 -12.31 9.97
CA LEU A 318 -13.14 -12.15 10.57
C LEU A 318 -12.39 -10.96 9.95
N THR A 319 -12.51 -10.75 8.64
CA THR A 319 -12.05 -9.53 7.94
C THR A 319 -12.67 -8.27 8.56
N LEU A 320 -14.00 -8.23 8.73
CA LEU A 320 -14.72 -7.11 9.32
C LEU A 320 -14.31 -6.89 10.78
N ALA A 321 -14.13 -7.95 11.56
CA ALA A 321 -13.68 -7.85 12.94
C ALA A 321 -12.28 -7.22 13.05
N ILE A 322 -11.32 -7.68 12.24
CA ILE A 322 -9.97 -7.10 12.18
C ILE A 322 -10.04 -5.62 11.79
N LEU A 323 -10.77 -5.29 10.73
CA LEU A 323 -10.92 -3.90 10.27
C LEU A 323 -11.58 -3.02 11.34
N PHE A 324 -12.59 -3.53 12.05
CA PHE A 324 -13.28 -2.77 13.10
C PHE A 324 -12.38 -2.50 14.30
N LEU A 325 -11.64 -3.50 14.78
CA LEU A 325 -10.66 -3.32 15.86
C LEU A 325 -9.58 -2.30 15.47
N TYR A 326 -9.09 -2.38 14.23
CA TYR A 326 -8.08 -1.47 13.72
C TYR A 326 -8.64 -0.04 13.49
N ALA A 327 -9.90 0.09 13.04
CA ALA A 327 -10.57 1.38 12.90
C ALA A 327 -10.75 2.06 14.27
N LEU A 328 -11.21 1.33 15.29
CA LEU A 328 -11.32 1.86 16.65
C LEU A 328 -9.97 2.33 17.19
N HIS A 329 -8.91 1.55 16.96
CA HIS A 329 -7.55 1.94 17.33
C HIS A 329 -7.12 3.23 16.60
N ALA A 330 -7.30 3.30 15.28
CA ALA A 330 -6.93 4.47 14.47
C ALA A 330 -7.71 5.72 14.89
N GLY A 331 -9.00 5.57 15.22
CA GLY A 331 -9.86 6.64 15.75
C GLY A 331 -9.39 7.15 17.11
N ASN A 332 -9.08 6.23 18.05
CA ASN A 332 -8.56 6.59 19.38
C ASN A 332 -7.18 7.23 19.32
N GLY A 333 -6.35 6.84 18.34
CA GLY A 333 -5.02 7.39 18.12
C GLY A 333 -4.99 8.70 17.32
N GLY A 334 -6.14 9.21 16.87
CA GLY A 334 -6.22 10.45 16.09
C GLY A 334 -5.73 10.33 14.63
N HIS A 335 -5.50 9.12 14.12
CA HIS A 335 -5.02 8.88 12.76
C HIS A 335 -6.19 8.94 11.76
N GLN A 336 -6.69 10.16 11.49
CA GLN A 336 -7.90 10.40 10.67
C GLN A 336 -7.82 9.75 9.28
N ARG A 337 -6.69 9.86 8.59
CA ARG A 337 -6.51 9.25 7.25
C ARG A 337 -6.68 7.73 7.29
N THR A 338 -6.00 7.07 8.24
CA THR A 338 -6.10 5.62 8.44
C THR A 338 -7.52 5.23 8.82
N PHE A 339 -8.16 5.96 9.73
CA PHE A 339 -9.55 5.72 10.11
C PHE A 339 -10.49 5.77 8.90
N HIS A 340 -10.38 6.79 8.04
CA HIS A 340 -11.21 6.90 6.84
C HIS A 340 -10.96 5.78 5.83
N VAL A 341 -9.69 5.42 5.58
CA VAL A 341 -9.36 4.31 4.67
C VAL A 341 -9.93 3.00 5.20
N VAL A 342 -9.75 2.69 6.48
CA VAL A 342 -10.24 1.44 7.08
C VAL A 342 -11.78 1.42 7.12
N THR A 343 -12.42 2.55 7.43
CA THR A 343 -13.90 2.66 7.39
C THR A 343 -14.44 2.47 5.97
N PHE A 344 -13.74 3.00 4.95
CA PHE A 344 -14.08 2.76 3.56
C PHE A 344 -13.94 1.27 3.21
N LEU A 345 -12.87 0.59 3.66
CA LEU A 345 -12.69 -0.85 3.44
C LEU A 345 -13.78 -1.69 4.13
N ILE A 346 -14.24 -1.29 5.31
CA ILE A 346 -15.40 -1.90 5.98
C ILE A 346 -16.65 -1.79 5.09
N GLY A 347 -16.94 -0.59 4.60
CA GLY A 347 -18.08 -0.34 3.69
C GLY A 347 -17.97 -1.15 2.39
N LEU A 348 -16.78 -1.16 1.77
CA LEU A 348 -16.49 -1.95 0.58
C LEU A 348 -16.69 -3.45 0.83
N ARG A 349 -16.23 -3.97 1.97
CA ARG A 349 -16.39 -5.39 2.31
C ARG A 349 -17.84 -5.77 2.54
N PHE A 350 -18.65 -4.90 3.16
CA PHE A 350 -20.10 -5.12 3.26
C PHE A 350 -20.78 -5.24 1.90
N VAL A 351 -20.36 -4.41 0.92
CA VAL A 351 -20.85 -4.50 -0.46
C VAL A 351 -20.46 -5.84 -1.09
N ILE A 352 -19.21 -6.29 -0.92
CA ILE A 352 -18.76 -7.59 -1.46
C ILE A 352 -19.53 -8.74 -0.80
N LEU A 353 -19.73 -8.71 0.52
CA LEU A 353 -20.52 -9.72 1.25
C LEU A 353 -21.97 -9.76 0.76
N TYR A 354 -22.57 -8.60 0.50
CA TYR A 354 -23.92 -8.53 -0.08
C TYR A 354 -24.00 -9.24 -1.44
N PHE A 355 -23.00 -9.04 -2.30
CA PHE A 355 -22.92 -9.76 -3.58
C PHE A 355 -22.75 -11.27 -3.40
N GLN A 356 -21.89 -11.69 -2.47
CA GLN A 356 -21.67 -13.11 -2.15
C GLN A 356 -22.97 -13.78 -1.66
N ALA A 357 -23.75 -13.09 -0.82
CA ALA A 357 -24.99 -13.64 -0.25
C ALA A 357 -26.17 -13.75 -1.24
N MET A 358 -26.21 -12.92 -2.30
CA MET A 358 -27.35 -12.84 -3.24
C MET A 358 -27.20 -13.75 -4.48
N GLY A 359 -26.09 -14.48 -4.63
CA GLY A 359 -26.01 -15.59 -5.60
C GLY A 359 -26.01 -15.19 -7.09
N GLY A 360 -25.27 -14.14 -7.47
CA GLY A 360 -24.92 -13.86 -8.87
C GLY A 360 -25.48 -12.55 -9.48
N LEU A 361 -24.75 -12.01 -10.46
CA LEU A 361 -24.90 -10.66 -11.04
C LEU A 361 -26.32 -10.28 -11.52
N ALA A 362 -27.09 -11.24 -12.05
CA ALA A 362 -28.43 -10.95 -12.61
C ALA A 362 -29.53 -10.78 -11.54
N ALA A 363 -29.49 -11.56 -10.44
CA ALA A 363 -30.38 -11.37 -9.30
C ALA A 363 -29.99 -10.13 -8.47
N THR A 364 -28.71 -9.76 -8.49
CA THR A 364 -28.17 -8.62 -7.73
C THR A 364 -28.45 -7.24 -8.32
N GLY A 365 -28.82 -7.11 -9.60
CA GLY A 365 -29.01 -5.80 -10.24
C GLY A 365 -30.14 -4.97 -9.61
N VAL A 366 -31.30 -5.58 -9.36
CA VAL A 366 -32.44 -4.92 -8.70
C VAL A 366 -32.16 -4.72 -7.20
N GLY A 367 -31.50 -5.69 -6.57
CA GLY A 367 -31.10 -5.61 -5.16
C GLY A 367 -30.09 -4.49 -4.88
N LEU A 368 -29.11 -4.28 -5.77
CA LEU A 368 -28.14 -3.18 -5.70
C LEU A 368 -28.79 -1.81 -5.84
N ILE A 369 -29.73 -1.67 -6.78
CA ILE A 369 -30.45 -0.42 -6.99
C ILE A 369 -31.30 -0.10 -5.75
N LEU A 370 -32.00 -1.08 -5.20
CA LEU A 370 -32.82 -0.92 -3.99
C LEU A 370 -31.97 -0.64 -2.73
N SER A 371 -30.90 -1.37 -2.52
CA SER A 371 -29.99 -1.19 -1.36
C SER A 371 -29.16 0.10 -1.46
N GLY A 372 -28.65 0.44 -2.64
CA GLY A 372 -27.99 1.73 -2.88
C GLY A 372 -28.94 2.90 -2.65
N SER A 373 -30.18 2.80 -3.10
CA SER A 373 -31.23 3.80 -2.83
C SER A 373 -31.59 3.87 -1.34
N LEU A 374 -31.62 2.74 -0.64
CA LEU A 374 -31.86 2.68 0.80
C LEU A 374 -30.73 3.35 1.59
N ILE A 375 -29.47 3.05 1.28
CA ILE A 375 -28.29 3.64 1.96
C ILE A 375 -28.24 5.15 1.73
N ILE A 376 -28.47 5.60 0.48
CA ILE A 376 -28.56 7.03 0.15
C ILE A 376 -29.72 7.67 0.91
N GLY A 377 -30.87 7.01 0.96
CA GLY A 377 -32.05 7.45 1.70
C GLY A 377 -31.80 7.63 3.19
N ILE A 378 -31.18 6.64 3.85
CA ILE A 378 -30.83 6.66 5.27
C ILE A 378 -29.78 7.74 5.56
N THR A 379 -28.75 7.85 4.71
CA THR A 379 -27.69 8.86 4.86
C THR A 379 -28.27 10.27 4.73
N TRP A 380 -29.19 10.48 3.78
CA TRP A 380 -29.89 11.74 3.60
C TRP A 380 -30.84 12.06 4.77
N LEU A 381 -31.58 11.07 5.26
CA LEU A 381 -32.44 11.19 6.46
C LEU A 381 -31.63 11.56 7.70
N TRP A 382 -30.49 10.91 7.90
CA TRP A 382 -29.56 11.21 8.99
C TRP A 382 -28.99 12.62 8.87
N TYR A 383 -28.51 13.01 7.68
CA TYR A 383 -27.98 14.36 7.44
C TYR A 383 -29.03 15.44 7.71
N LYS A 384 -30.29 15.20 7.31
CA LYS A 384 -31.41 16.13 7.52
C LYS A 384 -31.92 16.14 8.98
N GLY A 385 -31.79 15.02 9.69
CA GLY A 385 -32.23 14.85 11.09
C GLY A 385 -31.20 15.23 12.15
N ARG A 386 -29.91 15.32 11.80
CA ARG A 386 -28.81 15.49 12.76
C ARG A 386 -28.93 16.76 13.59
N ASP A 387 -29.41 17.86 13.01
CA ASP A 387 -29.50 19.14 13.72
C ASP A 387 -30.63 19.13 14.76
N ARG A 388 -31.72 18.40 14.48
CA ARG A 388 -32.83 18.16 15.43
C ARG A 388 -32.43 17.21 16.55
N LEU A 389 -31.67 16.16 16.24
CA LEU A 389 -31.13 15.23 17.24
C LEU A 389 -30.09 15.91 18.15
N HIS A 390 -29.24 16.79 17.61
CA HIS A 390 -28.32 17.60 18.40
C HIS A 390 -29.05 18.61 19.30
N ALA A 391 -30.14 19.22 18.83
CA ALA A 391 -30.97 20.10 19.65
C ALA A 391 -31.70 19.34 20.78
N TRP A 392 -32.23 18.15 20.48
CA TRP A 392 -32.89 17.29 21.46
C TRP A 392 -31.91 16.74 22.52
N ALA A 393 -30.71 16.32 22.11
CA ALA A 393 -29.68 15.85 23.03
C ALA A 393 -29.15 16.96 23.96
N LYS A 394 -29.06 18.21 23.48
CA LYS A 394 -28.74 19.37 24.34
C LYS A 394 -29.86 19.68 25.34
N GLY A 395 -31.13 19.45 24.97
CA GLY A 395 -32.27 19.62 25.87
C GLY A 395 -32.41 18.56 26.97
N LEU A 396 -31.70 17.45 26.88
CA LEU A 396 -31.61 16.40 27.91
C LEU A 396 -30.45 16.61 28.89
N GLN A 397 -29.56 17.57 28.61
CA GLN A 397 -28.42 17.94 29.45
C GLN A 397 -28.66 19.24 30.25
N ALA A 398 -29.84 19.86 30.10
CA ALA A 398 -30.35 20.95 30.94
C ALA A 398 -31.45 20.37 31.84
#